data_AF-A0A820RBZ3-F1
#
_entry.id   AF-A0A820RBZ3-F1
#
_cell.length_a   1.000
_cell.length_b   1.000
_cell.length_c   1.000
_cell.angle_alpha   90.00
_cell.angle_beta   90.00
_cell.angle_gamma   90.00
#
_symmetry.space_group_name_H-M   'P 1'
#
loop_
_entity.id
_entity.type
_entity.pdbx_description
1 polymer ?
#
loop_
_entity_poly.entity_id
_entity_poly.type
_entity_poly.pdbx_seq_one_letter_code
_entity_poly.pdbx_strand_id
1 'polypeptide(L)' 'VGTFEMAIQLSKLKLFTTIHKHYTVDQWKQFAAENTGILQNVAISTGMTENDFKKLR' A
#
# COMPACT_ATOMS: atom_id res chain seq x y z
N VAL A 1 -7.02 6.57 -7.77
CA VAL A 1 -6.77 5.85 -6.50
C VAL A 1 -5.74 4.76 -6.79
N GLY A 2 -4.62 4.70 -6.06
CA GLY A 2 -3.59 3.67 -6.28
C GLY A 2 -3.94 2.35 -5.57
N THR A 3 -3.86 1.23 -6.29
CA THR A 3 -4.16 -0.13 -5.77
C THR A 3 -2.88 -0.99 -5.70
N PHE A 4 -2.98 -2.18 -5.10
CA PHE A 4 -1.87 -3.14 -5.07
C PHE A 4 -1.43 -3.59 -6.46
N GLU A 5 -2.37 -3.86 -7.36
CA GLU A 5 -2.07 -4.26 -8.74
C GLU A 5 -1.34 -3.14 -9.49
N MET A 6 -1.78 -1.89 -9.29
CA MET A 6 -1.12 -0.73 -9.86
C MET A 6 0.32 -0.59 -9.33
N ALA A 7 0.54 -0.79 -8.03
CA ALA A 7 1.87 -0.77 -7.43
C ALA A 7 2.78 -1.86 -8.00
N ILE A 8 2.26 -3.07 -8.21
CA ILE A 8 3.03 -4.17 -8.81
C ILE A 8 3.47 -3.82 -10.23
N GLN A 9 2.58 -3.32 -11.08
CA GLN A 9 2.94 -2.99 -12.47
C GLN A 9 3.90 -1.80 -12.56
N LEU A 10 3.68 -0.76 -11.76
CA LEU A 10 4.52 0.44 -11.74
C LEU A 10 5.91 0.17 -11.16
N SER A 11 6.01 -0.74 -10.18
CA SER A 11 7.31 -1.12 -9.60
C SER A 11 8.27 -1.74 -10.62
N LYS A 12 7.76 -2.44 -11.64
CA LYS A 12 8.57 -3.00 -12.75
C LYS A 12 9.27 -1.90 -13.56
N LEU A 13 8.66 -0.72 -13.61
CA LEU A 13 9.21 0.49 -14.24
C LEU A 13 9.97 1.36 -13.23
N LYS A 14 10.21 0.88 -12.00
CA LYS A 14 10.81 1.62 -10.88
C LYS A 14 10.03 2.89 -10.50
N LEU A 15 8.71 2.88 -10.72
CA LEU A 15 7.83 3.98 -10.36
C LEU A 15 7.21 3.75 -8.97
N PHE A 16 6.98 4.86 -8.26
CA PHE A 16 6.45 4.88 -6.91
C PHE A 16 4.92 4.97 -6.91
N THR A 17 4.25 4.22 -6.01
CA THR A 17 2.79 4.21 -5.92
C THR A 17 2.28 4.51 -4.51
N THR A 18 1.43 5.53 -4.38
CA THR A 18 0.68 5.81 -3.15
C THR A 18 -0.66 5.09 -3.19
N ILE A 19 -0.82 4.10 -2.31
CA ILE A 19 -2.00 3.22 -2.22
C ILE A 19 -3.04 3.80 -1.26
N HIS A 20 -4.32 3.60 -1.56
CA HIS A 20 -5.42 4.11 -0.71
C HIS A 20 -5.55 3.40 0.66
N LYS A 21 -6.03 4.14 1.67
CA LYS A 21 -6.33 3.66 3.05
C LYS A 21 -7.49 2.69 3.24
N HIS A 22 -8.00 2.06 2.18
CA HIS A 22 -9.18 1.17 2.31
C HIS A 22 -8.83 -0.30 2.47
N TYR A 23 -7.54 -0.65 2.40
CA TYR A 23 -7.06 -1.98 2.72
C TYR A 23 -6.85 -2.15 4.21
N THR A 24 -7.16 -3.35 4.70
CA THR A 24 -6.90 -3.79 6.07
C THR A 24 -5.43 -4.13 6.27
N VAL A 25 -4.99 -4.17 7.53
CA VAL A 25 -3.61 -4.56 7.87
C VAL A 25 -3.26 -5.97 7.38
N ASP A 26 -4.21 -6.90 7.42
CA ASP A 26 -3.95 -8.27 6.95
C ASP A 26 -3.79 -8.36 5.44
N GLN A 27 -4.53 -7.56 4.67
CA GLN A 27 -4.31 -7.42 3.24
C GLN A 27 -2.92 -6.82 2.93
N TRP A 28 -2.47 -5.85 3.74
CA TRP A 28 -1.12 -5.30 3.63
C TRP A 28 -0.03 -6.31 3.96
N LYS A 29 -0.22 -7.12 5.01
CA LYS A 29 0.71 -8.22 5.36
C LYS A 29 0.81 -9.23 4.22
N GLN A 30 -0.33 -9.64 3.65
CA GLN A 30 -0.35 -10.55 2.52
C GLN A 30 0.38 -9.95 1.31
N PHE A 31 0.05 -8.71 0.95
CA PHE A 31 0.72 -7.99 -0.14
C PHE A 31 2.24 -7.91 0.07
N ALA A 32 2.69 -7.60 1.28
CA ALA A 32 4.10 -7.49 1.61
C ALA A 32 4.84 -8.83 1.57
N ALA A 33 4.18 -9.92 2.01
CA ALA A 33 4.74 -11.27 1.94
C ALA A 33 4.89 -11.74 0.49
N GLU A 34 3.92 -11.45 -0.37
CA GLU A 34 3.93 -11.84 -1.78
C GLU A 34 4.86 -10.95 -2.63
N ASN A 35 5.10 -9.70 -2.22
CA ASN A 35 5.80 -8.70 -3.03
C ASN A 35 6.92 -7.97 -2.26
N THR A 36 7.80 -8.72 -1.58
CA THR A 36 8.87 -8.15 -0.73
C THR A 36 9.75 -7.10 -1.44
N GLY A 37 10.04 -7.29 -2.74
CA GLY A 37 10.91 -6.40 -3.51
C GLY A 37 10.30 -5.03 -3.87
N ILE A 38 8.99 -4.85 -3.75
CA ILE A 38 8.28 -3.62 -4.17
C ILE A 38 7.99 -2.68 -2.99
N LEU A 39 8.25 -3.10 -1.76
CA LEU A 39 7.94 -2.34 -0.53
C LEU A 39 8.64 -0.98 -0.46
N GLN A 40 9.80 -0.85 -1.10
CA GLN A 40 10.55 0.42 -1.23
C GLN A 40 9.88 1.43 -2.17
N ASN A 41 8.94 0.99 -3.01
CA ASN A 41 8.29 1.79 -4.05
C ASN A 41 6.81 2.08 -3.74
N VAL A 42 6.38 1.86 -2.50
CA VAL A 42 4.98 2.07 -2.10
C VAL A 42 4.85 2.90 -0.84
N ALA A 43 3.77 3.68 -0.75
CA ALA A 43 3.33 4.33 0.47
C ALA A 43 1.82 4.19 0.65
N ILE A 44 1.33 4.41 1.86
CA ILE A 44 -0.10 4.40 2.19
C ILE A 44 -0.59 5.84 2.35
N SER A 45 -1.61 6.22 1.59
CA SER A 45 -2.28 7.51 1.74
C SER A 45 -3.29 7.45 2.88
N THR A 46 -3.01 8.13 3.99
CA THR A 46 -3.90 8.19 5.16
C THR A 46 -4.37 9.62 5.47
N GLY A 47 -5.56 9.73 6.07
CA GLY A 47 -6.07 11.00 6.60
C GLY A 47 -5.70 11.20 8.07
N MET A 48 -6.08 12.34 8.63
CA MET A 48 -5.75 12.70 10.03
C MET A 48 -6.80 12.21 11.05
N THR A 49 -7.84 11.50 10.62
CA THR A 49 -8.92 11.08 11.53
C THR A 49 -8.53 9.86 12.36
N GLU A 50 -9.07 9.72 13.57
CA GLU A 50 -8.84 8.52 14.40
C GLU A 50 -9.21 7.21 13.67
N ASN A 51 -10.25 7.24 12.85
CA ASN A 51 -10.68 6.07 12.10
C ASN A 51 -9.67 5.67 11.02
N ASP A 52 -8.95 6.64 10.45
CA ASP A 52 -7.85 6.37 9.52
C ASP A 52 -6.64 5.79 10.27
N PHE A 53 -6.36 6.28 11.48
CA PHE A 53 -5.30 5.73 12.32
C PHE A 53 -5.57 4.28 12.76
N LYS A 54 -6.82 3.97 13.12
CA LYS A 54 -7.23 2.60 13.51
C LYS A 54 -7.02 1.56 12.40
N LYS A 55 -7.05 1.97 11.13
CA LYS A 55 -6.81 1.08 9.97
C LYS A 55 -5.33 0.77 9.73
N LEU A 56 -4.43 1.54 10.32
CA LEU A 56 -2.98 1.40 10.19
C LEU A 56 -2.32 0.72 11.40
N ARG A 57 -3.12 0.38 12.42
CA ARG A 57 -2.64 -0.17 13.69
C ARG A 57 -2.60 -1.69 13.68
#